data_AF-A0A957IX94-F1
#
_entry.id   AF-A0A957IX94-F1
#
_cell.length_a   1.000
_cell.length_b   1.000
_cell.length_c   1.000
_cell.angle_alpha   90.00
_cell.angle_beta   90.00
_cell.angle_gamma   90.00
#
_symmetry.space_group_name_H-M   'P 1'
#
loop_
_entity.id
_entity.type
_entity.pdbx_description
1 polymer ?
#
loop_
_entity_poly.entity_id
_entity_poly.type
_entity_poly.pdbx_seq_one_letter_code
_entity_poly.pdbx_strand_id
1 'polypeptide(L)'
;YNTIGIDALNEMMVENPPFLLDVREPGELTEKGWIEGAVNIPLRQVADNLQYLPSFDTPIVSYCGSGWRCTIALVALEALGWEDVRGLTGGSFGGWVEAGYPIAEGEIPALVELNAAAPDPALVAEMQAMLQAVPEGFGAISADDLFVEQAENADLILIDVRRTEELVENGVIEHNPENWVHVPLEEFIAMKDMWPADLDAPIVTYCGSGHRSTIAMSILWSYGYTNVRSERGGFRAWTEAGYPVAEFAQP
;
A
#
# COMPACT_ATOMS: atom_id res chain seq x y z
N TYR A 1 -0.66 7.54 8.84
CA TYR A 1 -1.04 6.30 8.11
C TYR A 1 -0.29 5.17 8.76
N ASN A 2 -0.95 4.08 9.08
CA ASN A 2 -0.44 3.07 10.01
C ASN A 2 0.80 2.36 9.42
N THR A 3 1.98 2.86 9.77
CA THR A 3 3.27 2.39 9.26
C THR A 3 4.26 2.26 10.40
N ILE A 4 5.18 1.32 10.27
CA ILE A 4 6.29 1.14 11.21
C ILE A 4 7.62 1.14 10.43
N GLY A 5 8.65 1.77 11.01
CA GLY A 5 10.01 1.77 10.44
C GLY A 5 10.78 0.50 10.80
N ILE A 6 11.84 0.21 10.05
CA ILE A 6 12.69 -0.99 10.23
C ILE A 6 13.23 -1.10 11.67
N ASP A 7 13.85 -0.05 12.19
CA ASP A 7 14.41 -0.05 13.55
C ASP A 7 13.35 -0.16 14.63
N ALA A 8 12.22 0.53 14.46
CA ALA A 8 11.10 0.48 15.40
C ALA A 8 10.47 -0.93 15.45
N LEU A 9 10.39 -1.64 14.32
CA LEU A 9 9.96 -3.04 14.32
C LEU A 9 10.98 -3.90 15.06
N ASN A 10 12.29 -3.72 14.82
CA ASN A 10 13.32 -4.51 15.51
C ASN A 10 13.28 -4.32 17.04
N GLU A 11 13.06 -3.09 17.52
CA GLU A 11 12.82 -2.82 18.94
C GLU A 11 11.57 -3.54 19.46
N MET A 12 10.46 -3.45 18.70
CA MET A 12 9.19 -4.10 19.06
C MET A 12 9.31 -5.63 19.13
N MET A 13 10.11 -6.24 18.25
CA MET A 13 10.39 -7.69 18.24
C MET A 13 11.14 -8.18 19.48
N VAL A 14 11.82 -7.30 20.23
CA VAL A 14 12.51 -7.68 21.48
C VAL A 14 11.59 -7.55 22.69
N GLU A 15 10.77 -6.50 22.74
CA GLU A 15 9.97 -6.18 23.93
C GLU A 15 8.60 -6.88 23.93
N ASN A 16 7.86 -6.78 22.83
CA ASN A 16 6.52 -7.32 22.69
C ASN A 16 6.22 -7.56 21.21
N PRO A 17 6.63 -8.73 20.66
CA PRO A 17 6.53 -9.02 19.24
C PRO A 17 5.08 -8.89 18.73
N PRO A 18 4.84 -8.17 17.62
CA PRO A 18 3.54 -8.17 16.97
C PRO A 18 3.28 -9.51 16.27
N PHE A 19 2.05 -9.71 15.82
CA PHE A 19 1.81 -10.71 14.79
C PHE A 19 2.45 -10.23 13.48
N LEU A 20 3.40 -10.99 12.97
CA LEU A 20 4.17 -10.61 11.80
C LEU A 20 3.63 -11.33 10.56
N LEU A 21 3.12 -10.57 9.60
CA LEU A 21 2.48 -11.09 8.38
C LEU A 21 3.37 -10.82 7.16
N ASP A 22 3.93 -11.88 6.58
CA ASP A 22 4.69 -11.82 5.33
C ASP A 22 3.77 -12.06 4.14
N VAL A 23 3.52 -11.01 3.34
CA VAL A 23 2.64 -11.10 2.16
C VAL A 23 3.38 -11.36 0.85
N ARG A 24 4.65 -11.79 0.93
CA ARG A 24 5.43 -12.23 -0.22
C ARG A 24 5.00 -13.60 -0.73
N GLU A 25 5.43 -13.91 -1.94
CA GLU A 25 5.28 -15.26 -2.49
C GLU A 25 6.25 -16.24 -1.80
N PRO A 26 5.87 -17.51 -1.58
CA PRO A 26 6.74 -18.49 -0.91
C PRO A 26 8.12 -18.64 -1.57
N GLY A 27 8.18 -18.46 -2.90
CA GLY A 27 9.44 -18.44 -3.65
C GLY A 27 10.44 -17.40 -3.15
N GLU A 28 9.98 -16.19 -2.80
CA GLU A 28 10.82 -15.12 -2.25
C GLU A 28 11.40 -15.50 -0.89
N LEU A 29 10.65 -16.24 -0.06
CA LEU A 29 11.11 -16.73 1.23
C LEU A 29 12.16 -17.82 1.07
N THR A 30 11.91 -18.78 0.17
CA THR A 30 12.89 -19.84 -0.10
C THR A 30 14.20 -19.33 -0.70
N GLU A 31 14.14 -18.22 -1.45
CA GLU A 31 15.31 -17.61 -2.09
C GLU A 31 16.08 -16.68 -1.14
N LYS A 32 15.37 -15.88 -0.33
CA LYS A 32 15.96 -14.73 0.39
C LYS A 32 15.79 -14.79 1.91
N GLY A 33 15.11 -15.79 2.44
CA GLY A 33 14.73 -15.88 3.84
C GLY A 33 13.54 -15.00 4.20
N TRP A 34 13.22 -14.94 5.49
CA TRP A 34 12.10 -14.16 6.07
C TRP A 34 12.46 -13.61 7.45
N ILE A 35 11.64 -12.71 7.98
CA ILE A 35 11.82 -12.21 9.34
C ILE A 35 11.34 -13.30 10.31
N GLU A 36 12.16 -13.67 11.29
CA GLU A 36 11.84 -14.76 12.22
C GLU A 36 10.48 -14.52 12.92
N GLY A 37 9.66 -15.58 13.02
CA GLY A 37 8.31 -15.51 13.58
C GLY A 37 7.21 -15.09 12.60
N ALA A 38 7.54 -14.75 11.35
CA ALA A 38 6.55 -14.39 10.35
C ALA A 38 5.62 -15.55 9.95
N VAL A 39 4.34 -15.24 9.80
CA VAL A 39 3.34 -16.08 9.12
C VAL A 39 3.25 -15.64 7.67
N ASN A 40 3.53 -16.55 6.73
CA ASN A 40 3.48 -16.24 5.30
C ASN A 40 2.09 -16.53 4.72
N ILE A 41 1.42 -15.48 4.25
CA ILE A 41 0.17 -15.56 3.49
C ILE A 41 0.30 -14.59 2.32
N PRO A 42 0.54 -15.07 1.08
CA PRO A 42 0.70 -14.20 -0.07
C PRO A 42 -0.46 -13.21 -0.22
N LEU A 43 -0.17 -11.98 -0.65
CA LEU A 43 -1.14 -10.87 -0.66
C LEU A 43 -2.53 -11.27 -1.18
N ARG A 44 -2.58 -11.95 -2.34
CA ARG A 44 -3.83 -12.32 -3.01
C ARG A 44 -4.64 -13.39 -2.26
N GLN A 45 -4.01 -14.07 -1.30
CA GLN A 45 -4.58 -15.15 -0.51
C GLN A 45 -4.97 -14.70 0.91
N VAL A 46 -4.71 -13.44 1.31
CA VAL A 46 -4.95 -12.98 2.68
C VAL A 46 -6.40 -13.16 3.11
N ALA A 47 -7.37 -12.73 2.29
CA ALA A 47 -8.80 -12.88 2.61
C ALA A 47 -9.29 -14.33 2.61
N ASP A 48 -8.60 -15.25 1.94
CA ASP A 48 -8.91 -16.69 1.93
C ASP A 48 -8.38 -17.42 3.19
N ASN A 49 -7.53 -16.77 3.97
CA ASN A 49 -6.68 -17.40 4.98
C ASN A 49 -6.77 -16.69 6.35
N LEU A 50 -7.89 -16.02 6.61
CA LEU A 50 -8.13 -15.23 7.84
C LEU A 50 -8.13 -16.10 9.11
N GLN A 51 -8.37 -17.40 9.00
CA GLN A 51 -8.28 -18.36 10.11
C GLN A 51 -6.88 -18.46 10.73
N TYR A 52 -5.84 -18.01 10.02
CA TYR A 52 -4.46 -17.98 10.51
C TYR A 52 -4.06 -16.63 11.12
N LEU A 53 -4.93 -15.62 11.04
CA LEU A 53 -4.69 -14.28 11.58
C LEU A 53 -5.16 -14.18 13.05
N PRO A 54 -4.58 -13.24 13.83
CA PRO A 54 -4.88 -13.11 15.24
C PRO A 54 -6.22 -12.39 15.47
N SER A 55 -6.59 -12.19 16.74
CA SER A 55 -7.79 -11.42 17.10
C SER A 55 -7.70 -9.97 16.61
N PHE A 56 -8.85 -9.31 16.48
CA PHE A 56 -8.95 -7.94 15.92
C PHE A 56 -8.11 -6.89 16.64
N ASP A 57 -7.88 -7.08 17.94
CA ASP A 57 -7.12 -6.18 18.82
C ASP A 57 -5.62 -6.50 18.87
N THR A 58 -5.17 -7.59 18.25
CA THR A 58 -3.76 -7.96 18.22
C THR A 58 -3.02 -7.09 17.19
N PRO A 59 -1.91 -6.42 17.57
CA PRO A 59 -1.10 -5.67 16.62
C PRO A 59 -0.56 -6.56 15.50
N ILE A 60 -0.82 -6.18 14.26
CA ILE A 60 -0.29 -6.82 13.06
C ILE A 60 0.74 -5.89 12.42
N VAL A 61 1.93 -6.42 12.14
CA VAL A 61 2.87 -5.79 11.22
C VAL A 61 2.93 -6.62 9.95
N SER A 62 2.38 -6.07 8.87
CA SER A 62 2.47 -6.66 7.54
C SER A 62 3.73 -6.17 6.83
N TYR A 63 4.44 -7.06 6.16
CA TYR A 63 5.60 -6.72 5.37
C TYR A 63 5.62 -7.49 4.05
N CYS A 64 6.35 -6.94 3.08
CA CYS A 64 6.61 -7.59 1.81
C CYS A 64 8.07 -7.39 1.37
N GLY A 65 8.38 -7.59 0.08
CA GLY A 65 9.74 -7.38 -0.42
C GLY A 65 10.23 -5.92 -0.35
N SER A 66 9.36 -4.93 -0.61
CA SER A 66 9.77 -3.53 -0.85
C SER A 66 8.84 -2.45 -0.28
N GLY A 67 7.80 -2.84 0.47
CA GLY A 67 6.88 -1.92 1.18
C GLY A 67 5.53 -1.68 0.50
N TRP A 68 5.32 -2.15 -0.73
CA TRP A 68 4.10 -1.85 -1.50
C TRP A 68 2.91 -2.76 -1.17
N ARG A 69 3.13 -4.08 -1.27
CA ARG A 69 2.10 -5.11 -1.06
C ARG A 69 1.54 -5.09 0.35
N CYS A 70 2.39 -4.83 1.34
CA CYS A 70 1.94 -4.77 2.73
C CYS A 70 0.99 -3.60 2.99
N THR A 71 1.08 -2.49 2.25
CA THR A 71 0.09 -1.41 2.35
C THR A 71 -1.27 -1.83 1.79
N ILE A 72 -1.30 -2.63 0.71
CA ILE A 72 -2.56 -3.20 0.19
C ILE A 72 -3.18 -4.16 1.23
N ALA A 73 -2.35 -5.03 1.83
CA ALA A 73 -2.78 -5.93 2.89
C ALA A 73 -3.33 -5.17 4.12
N LEU A 74 -2.66 -4.09 4.51
CA LEU A 74 -3.12 -3.19 5.58
C LEU A 74 -4.54 -2.70 5.32
N VAL A 75 -4.81 -2.15 4.12
CA VAL A 75 -6.14 -1.62 3.80
C VAL A 75 -7.19 -2.71 3.84
N ALA A 76 -6.90 -3.89 3.31
CA ALA A 76 -7.82 -5.03 3.35
C ALA A 76 -8.12 -5.47 4.79
N LEU A 77 -7.10 -5.58 5.65
CA LEU A 77 -7.29 -6.03 7.03
C LEU A 77 -8.00 -4.98 7.90
N GLU A 78 -7.69 -3.69 7.73
CA GLU A 78 -8.43 -2.62 8.41
C GLU A 78 -9.90 -2.60 7.98
N ALA A 79 -10.18 -2.76 6.68
CA ALA A 79 -11.55 -2.90 6.20
C ALA A 79 -12.26 -4.08 6.88
N LEU A 80 -11.59 -5.23 7.00
CA LEU A 80 -12.14 -6.43 7.65
C LEU A 80 -12.25 -6.34 9.18
N GLY A 81 -11.78 -5.26 9.80
CA GLY A 81 -12.00 -4.95 11.22
C GLY A 81 -10.81 -5.16 12.14
N TRP A 82 -9.61 -5.44 11.64
CA TRP A 82 -8.41 -5.39 12.50
C TRP A 82 -8.08 -3.94 12.87
N GLU A 83 -7.82 -3.72 14.15
CA GLU A 83 -7.77 -2.37 14.74
C GLU A 83 -6.37 -1.74 14.69
N ASP A 84 -5.31 -2.55 14.67
CA ASP A 84 -3.91 -2.10 14.64
C ASP A 84 -3.11 -2.89 13.60
N VAL A 85 -3.24 -2.49 12.34
CA VAL A 85 -2.45 -3.06 11.23
C VAL A 85 -1.47 -2.03 10.72
N ARG A 86 -0.17 -2.37 10.72
CA ARG A 86 0.89 -1.47 10.26
C ARG A 86 1.65 -2.10 9.09
N GLY A 87 1.93 -1.29 8.07
CA GLY A 87 2.83 -1.69 6.98
C GLY A 87 4.28 -1.41 7.35
N LEU A 88 5.18 -2.37 7.10
CA LEU A 88 6.62 -2.17 7.28
C LEU A 88 7.18 -1.28 6.16
N THR A 89 7.74 -0.15 6.56
CA THR A 89 8.28 0.89 5.67
C THR A 89 9.80 0.87 5.66
N GLY A 90 10.43 1.69 4.81
CA GLY A 90 11.89 1.73 4.69
C GLY A 90 12.47 0.56 3.92
N GLY A 91 11.79 0.13 2.84
CA GLY A 91 12.22 -1.01 2.02
C GLY A 91 11.72 -2.37 2.50
N SER A 92 10.93 -2.42 3.59
CA SER A 92 10.29 -3.63 4.09
C SER A 92 11.31 -4.76 4.33
N PHE A 93 11.17 -5.94 3.73
CA PHE A 93 12.14 -7.02 3.92
C PHE A 93 13.53 -6.66 3.38
N GLY A 94 13.61 -5.97 2.23
CA GLY A 94 14.89 -5.48 1.72
C GLY A 94 15.59 -4.55 2.69
N GLY A 95 14.84 -3.61 3.28
CA GLY A 95 15.35 -2.70 4.31
C GLY A 95 15.78 -3.41 5.60
N TRP A 96 15.04 -4.44 6.02
CA TRP A 96 15.38 -5.28 7.17
C TRP A 96 16.74 -5.97 6.98
N VAL A 97 16.97 -6.53 5.79
CA VAL A 97 18.25 -7.17 5.42
C VAL A 97 19.37 -6.13 5.33
N GLU A 98 19.13 -4.97 4.71
CA GLU A 98 20.11 -3.88 4.62
C GLU A 98 20.53 -3.34 5.98
N ALA A 99 19.61 -3.31 6.94
CA ALA A 99 19.89 -2.95 8.33
C ALA A 99 20.69 -4.03 9.10
N GLY A 100 20.88 -5.22 8.51
CA GLY A 100 21.62 -6.31 9.11
C GLY A 100 20.86 -7.04 10.22
N TYR A 101 19.53 -6.93 10.25
CA TYR A 101 18.71 -7.60 11.24
C TYR A 101 18.53 -9.10 10.94
N PRO A 102 18.27 -9.93 11.97
CA PRO A 102 18.22 -11.38 11.81
C PRO A 102 17.15 -11.84 10.82
N ILE A 103 17.47 -12.86 10.02
CA ILE A 103 16.54 -13.54 9.13
C ILE A 103 16.52 -15.04 9.44
N ALA A 104 15.39 -15.66 9.16
CA ALA A 104 15.22 -17.11 9.14
C ALA A 104 15.33 -17.63 7.71
N GLU A 105 15.81 -18.87 7.58
CA GLU A 105 16.02 -19.58 6.31
C GLU A 105 15.57 -21.05 6.45
N GLY A 106 15.34 -21.71 5.31
CA GLY A 106 15.02 -23.13 5.26
C GLY A 106 13.57 -23.42 4.89
N GLU A 107 12.98 -24.41 5.53
CA GLU A 107 11.58 -24.79 5.29
C GLU A 107 10.64 -23.75 5.89
N ILE A 108 9.73 -23.22 5.07
CA ILE A 108 8.73 -22.26 5.52
C ILE A 108 7.84 -22.94 6.57
N PRO A 109 7.68 -22.36 7.78
CA PRO A 109 6.83 -22.95 8.81
C PRO A 109 5.41 -23.20 8.32
N ALA A 110 4.85 -24.36 8.69
CA ALA A 110 3.46 -24.66 8.40
C ALA A 110 2.53 -23.68 9.13
N LEU A 111 1.45 -23.29 8.46
CA LEU A 111 0.43 -22.42 9.04
C LEU A 111 -0.28 -23.11 10.22
N VAL A 112 -0.50 -22.35 11.29
CA VAL A 112 -1.22 -22.79 12.49
C VAL A 112 -2.53 -22.02 12.58
N GLU A 113 -3.66 -22.72 12.51
CA GLU A 113 -4.97 -22.08 12.63
C GLU A 113 -5.14 -21.45 14.02
N LEU A 114 -5.51 -20.18 14.03
CA LEU A 114 -5.82 -19.41 15.24
C LEU A 114 -7.32 -19.32 15.47
N ASN A 115 -8.10 -19.15 14.39
CA ASN A 115 -9.56 -18.94 14.42
C ASN A 115 -9.97 -17.86 15.44
N ALA A 116 -9.18 -16.79 15.52
CA ALA A 116 -9.25 -15.79 16.59
C ALA A 116 -10.09 -14.56 16.22
N ALA A 117 -10.46 -14.41 14.95
CA ALA A 117 -11.28 -13.32 14.42
C ALA A 117 -12.40 -13.87 13.51
N ALA A 118 -13.52 -13.16 13.46
CA ALA A 118 -14.66 -13.50 12.61
C ALA A 118 -15.20 -12.24 11.91
N PRO A 119 -14.57 -11.81 10.79
CA PRO A 119 -15.03 -10.65 10.02
C PRO A 119 -16.41 -10.88 9.38
N ASP A 120 -17.06 -9.80 8.96
CA ASP A 120 -18.32 -9.87 8.21
C ASP A 120 -18.10 -10.64 6.89
N PRO A 121 -18.78 -11.78 6.65
CA PRO A 121 -18.61 -12.57 5.44
C PRO A 121 -18.85 -11.81 4.13
N ALA A 122 -19.73 -10.79 4.13
CA ALA A 122 -19.97 -9.97 2.95
C ALA A 122 -18.73 -9.13 2.59
N LEU A 123 -18.12 -8.53 3.62
CA LEU A 123 -16.91 -7.73 3.45
C LEU A 123 -15.68 -8.60 3.12
N VAL A 124 -15.63 -9.82 3.66
CA VAL A 124 -14.63 -10.83 3.26
C VAL A 124 -14.71 -11.08 1.76
N ALA A 125 -15.91 -11.31 1.22
CA ALA A 125 -16.08 -11.56 -0.21
C ALA A 125 -15.63 -10.38 -1.09
N GLU A 126 -15.92 -9.13 -0.65
CA GLU A 126 -15.47 -7.92 -1.35
C GLU A 126 -13.94 -7.77 -1.33
N MET A 127 -13.31 -7.92 -0.16
CA MET A 127 -11.85 -7.84 -0.05
C MET A 127 -11.15 -8.99 -0.75
N GLN A 128 -11.73 -10.19 -0.75
CA GLN A 128 -11.23 -11.34 -1.51
C GLN A 128 -11.23 -11.04 -3.00
N ALA A 129 -12.36 -10.53 -3.54
CA ALA A 129 -12.44 -10.15 -4.94
C ALA A 129 -11.41 -9.06 -5.31
N MET A 130 -11.27 -8.04 -4.46
CA MET A 130 -10.29 -6.97 -4.64
C MET A 130 -8.85 -7.52 -4.65
N LEU A 131 -8.47 -8.32 -3.65
CA LEU A 131 -7.12 -8.87 -3.51
C LEU A 131 -6.76 -9.83 -4.65
N GLN A 132 -7.70 -10.66 -5.10
CA GLN A 132 -7.50 -11.56 -6.23
C GLN A 132 -7.38 -10.81 -7.57
N ALA A 133 -8.02 -9.64 -7.68
CA ALA A 133 -7.95 -8.77 -8.86
C ALA A 133 -6.70 -7.87 -8.88
N VAL A 134 -5.91 -7.81 -7.81
CA VAL A 134 -4.69 -6.98 -7.77
C VAL A 134 -3.78 -7.36 -8.95
N PRO A 135 -3.46 -6.41 -9.85
CA PRO A 135 -2.71 -6.71 -11.05
C PRO A 135 -1.27 -7.11 -10.74
N GLU A 136 -0.61 -7.72 -11.71
CA GLU A 136 0.85 -7.87 -11.67
C GLU A 136 1.53 -6.51 -11.50
N GLY A 137 2.65 -6.48 -10.77
CA GLY A 137 3.29 -5.22 -10.38
C GLY A 137 2.55 -4.45 -9.28
N PHE A 138 1.43 -4.98 -8.75
CA PHE A 138 0.72 -4.47 -7.57
C PHE A 138 0.28 -3.00 -7.70
N GLY A 139 -0.05 -2.57 -8.93
CA GLY A 139 -0.50 -1.21 -9.22
C GLY A 139 0.58 -0.13 -9.04
N ALA A 140 1.85 -0.50 -8.94
CA ALA A 140 2.93 0.50 -8.88
C ALA A 140 3.25 1.05 -10.27
N ILE A 141 3.47 2.36 -10.37
CA ILE A 141 4.07 3.03 -11.53
C ILE A 141 5.28 3.84 -11.07
N SER A 142 6.36 3.87 -11.86
CA SER A 142 7.52 4.71 -11.56
C SER A 142 7.30 6.16 -12.01
N ALA A 143 8.04 7.12 -11.45
CA ALA A 143 8.02 8.50 -11.95
C ALA A 143 8.36 8.59 -13.44
N ASP A 144 9.32 7.78 -13.92
CA ASP A 144 9.73 7.75 -15.33
C ASP A 144 8.59 7.26 -16.24
N ASP A 145 7.96 6.16 -15.87
CA ASP A 145 6.82 5.60 -16.63
C ASP A 145 5.61 6.53 -16.59
N LEU A 146 5.36 7.18 -15.44
CA LEU A 146 4.30 8.16 -15.29
C LEU A 146 4.53 9.39 -16.17
N PHE A 147 5.78 9.88 -16.25
CA PHE A 147 6.12 11.01 -17.10
C PHE A 147 5.91 10.70 -18.58
N VAL A 148 6.32 9.50 -19.02
CA VAL A 148 6.04 9.04 -20.39
C VAL A 148 4.54 8.92 -20.63
N GLU A 149 3.81 8.28 -19.73
CA GLU A 149 2.37 8.09 -19.90
C GLU A 149 1.60 9.41 -19.91
N GLN A 150 1.95 10.38 -19.08
CA GLN A 150 1.30 11.69 -19.08
C GLN A 150 1.42 12.39 -20.46
N ALA A 151 2.51 12.16 -21.18
CA ALA A 151 2.70 12.71 -22.53
C ALA A 151 1.90 11.96 -23.61
N GLU A 152 1.57 10.69 -23.39
CA GLU A 152 0.93 9.80 -24.36
C GLU A 152 -0.57 9.60 -24.11
N ASN A 153 -1.02 9.78 -22.87
CA ASN A 153 -2.38 9.52 -22.42
C ASN A 153 -3.05 10.82 -21.97
N ALA A 154 -3.74 11.47 -22.91
CA ALA A 154 -4.46 12.72 -22.64
C ALA A 154 -5.63 12.55 -21.67
N ASP A 155 -6.08 11.31 -21.39
CA ASP A 155 -7.18 11.01 -20.48
C ASP A 155 -6.69 10.62 -19.06
N LEU A 156 -5.38 10.53 -18.85
CA LEU A 156 -4.79 10.17 -17.55
C LEU A 156 -5.20 11.18 -16.47
N ILE A 157 -5.83 10.69 -15.40
CA ILE A 157 -6.22 11.47 -14.23
C ILE A 157 -5.18 11.27 -13.13
N LEU A 158 -4.64 12.38 -12.63
CA LEU A 158 -3.79 12.38 -11.44
C LEU A 158 -4.61 12.73 -10.20
N ILE A 159 -4.44 11.94 -9.14
CA ILE A 159 -5.05 12.22 -7.83
C ILE A 159 -3.95 12.47 -6.80
N ASP A 160 -3.81 13.72 -6.38
CA ASP A 160 -2.89 14.10 -5.30
C ASP A 160 -3.57 13.87 -3.96
N VAL A 161 -3.02 12.95 -3.16
CA VAL A 161 -3.55 12.64 -1.82
C VAL A 161 -2.71 13.20 -0.68
N ARG A 162 -1.82 14.15 -0.98
CA ARG A 162 -1.09 14.93 0.04
C ARG A 162 -2.01 15.93 0.72
N ARG A 163 -1.55 16.45 1.86
CA ARG A 163 -2.21 17.55 2.56
C ARG A 163 -2.00 18.86 1.82
N THR A 164 -2.96 19.77 1.92
CA THR A 164 -2.92 21.07 1.24
C THR A 164 -1.63 21.85 1.54
N GLU A 165 -1.12 21.77 2.77
CA GLU A 165 0.12 22.46 3.16
C GLU A 165 1.32 21.96 2.35
N GLU A 166 1.38 20.66 2.04
CA GLU A 166 2.46 20.09 1.23
C GLU A 166 2.41 20.59 -0.22
N LEU A 167 1.21 20.82 -0.76
CA LEU A 167 1.02 21.38 -2.10
C LEU A 167 1.44 22.84 -2.14
N VAL A 168 1.07 23.63 -1.12
CA VAL A 168 1.47 25.04 -1.00
C VAL A 168 2.99 25.17 -0.89
N GLU A 169 3.63 24.30 -0.11
CA GLU A 169 5.07 24.36 0.13
C GLU A 169 5.88 23.86 -1.07
N ASN A 170 5.45 22.78 -1.71
CA ASN A 170 6.28 22.04 -2.65
C ASN A 170 5.77 22.03 -4.10
N GLY A 171 4.59 22.61 -4.36
CA GLY A 171 3.91 22.51 -5.64
C GLY A 171 3.28 21.14 -5.89
N VAL A 172 2.81 20.93 -7.11
CA VAL A 172 2.15 19.70 -7.61
C VAL A 172 2.84 19.19 -8.87
N ILE A 173 2.65 17.91 -9.21
CA ILE A 173 3.10 17.40 -10.51
C ILE A 173 2.48 18.27 -11.60
N GLU A 174 3.24 18.76 -12.58
CA GLU A 174 2.64 19.51 -13.69
C GLU A 174 1.59 18.64 -14.39
N HIS A 175 0.39 19.17 -14.60
CA HIS A 175 -0.76 18.38 -15.01
C HIS A 175 -1.66 19.15 -15.97
N ASN A 176 -2.50 18.43 -16.72
CA ASN A 176 -3.65 19.03 -17.38
C ASN A 176 -4.65 19.48 -16.30
N PRO A 177 -5.10 20.76 -16.26
CA PRO A 177 -6.06 21.23 -15.27
C PRO A 177 -7.39 20.47 -15.23
N GLU A 178 -7.79 19.85 -16.33
CA GLU A 178 -9.03 19.06 -16.39
C GLU A 178 -8.89 17.64 -15.80
N ASN A 179 -7.65 17.13 -15.72
CA ASN A 179 -7.37 15.74 -15.34
C ASN A 179 -6.50 15.65 -14.08
N TRP A 180 -6.74 16.55 -13.13
CA TRP A 180 -6.09 16.51 -11.83
C TRP A 180 -7.10 16.80 -10.72
N VAL A 181 -7.02 16.00 -9.66
CA VAL A 181 -7.90 16.13 -8.49
C VAL A 181 -7.03 16.12 -7.23
N HIS A 182 -7.28 17.06 -6.33
CA HIS A 182 -6.72 17.03 -4.98
C HIS A 182 -7.75 16.46 -4.00
N VAL A 183 -7.39 15.36 -3.35
CA VAL A 183 -8.21 14.76 -2.31
C VAL A 183 -7.28 14.23 -1.20
N PRO A 184 -7.05 14.98 -0.11
CA PRO A 184 -6.21 14.53 1.00
C PRO A 184 -6.64 13.15 1.50
N LEU A 185 -5.68 12.25 1.80
CA LEU A 185 -6.02 10.87 2.15
C LEU A 185 -6.96 10.78 3.37
N GLU A 186 -6.83 11.68 4.34
CA GLU A 186 -7.68 11.76 5.54
C GLU A 186 -9.16 12.04 5.22
N GLU A 187 -9.42 12.71 4.09
CA GLU A 187 -10.76 13.09 3.64
C GLU A 187 -11.21 12.24 2.43
N PHE A 188 -10.39 11.28 2.00
CA PHE A 188 -10.52 10.60 0.71
C PHE A 188 -11.92 10.02 0.48
N ILE A 189 -12.42 9.23 1.43
CA ILE A 189 -13.75 8.63 1.36
C ILE A 189 -14.86 9.68 1.56
N ALA A 190 -14.64 10.67 2.42
CA ALA A 190 -15.61 11.74 2.66
C ALA A 190 -15.81 12.63 1.42
N MET A 191 -14.77 12.77 0.61
CA MET A 191 -14.73 13.52 -0.64
C MET A 191 -14.91 12.64 -1.88
N LYS A 192 -15.52 11.46 -1.75
CA LYS A 192 -15.73 10.54 -2.88
C LYS A 192 -16.45 11.15 -4.08
N ASP A 193 -17.24 12.20 -3.86
CA ASP A 193 -17.94 12.93 -4.93
C ASP A 193 -16.97 13.67 -5.87
N MET A 194 -15.70 13.84 -5.46
CA MET A 194 -14.61 14.37 -6.26
C MET A 194 -13.89 13.30 -7.10
N TRP A 195 -14.12 12.01 -6.83
CA TRP A 195 -13.45 10.95 -7.58
C TRP A 195 -14.00 10.87 -9.02
N PRO A 196 -13.20 10.36 -9.98
CA PRO A 196 -13.68 10.18 -11.35
C PRO A 196 -14.93 9.30 -11.40
N ALA A 197 -15.96 9.74 -12.13
CA ALA A 197 -17.23 9.00 -12.20
C ALA A 197 -17.12 7.68 -12.98
N ASP A 198 -16.16 7.58 -13.90
CA ASP A 198 -15.87 6.37 -14.66
C ASP A 198 -14.92 5.46 -13.87
N LEU A 199 -15.36 4.24 -13.57
CA LEU A 199 -14.60 3.24 -12.81
C LEU A 199 -13.42 2.66 -13.61
N ASP A 200 -13.45 2.79 -14.94
CA ASP A 200 -12.39 2.34 -15.83
C ASP A 200 -11.42 3.47 -16.23
N ALA A 201 -11.63 4.69 -15.69
CA ALA A 201 -10.76 5.84 -15.96
C ALA A 201 -9.30 5.52 -15.59
N PRO A 202 -8.32 5.90 -16.44
CA PRO A 202 -6.91 5.74 -16.12
C PRO A 202 -6.53 6.70 -15.00
N ILE A 203 -6.29 6.17 -13.80
CA ILE A 203 -5.99 6.95 -12.61
C ILE A 203 -4.59 6.61 -12.09
N VAL A 204 -3.82 7.65 -11.79
CA VAL A 204 -2.61 7.54 -10.97
C VAL A 204 -2.76 8.39 -9.72
N THR A 205 -2.81 7.72 -8.57
CA THR A 205 -2.71 8.38 -7.27
C THR A 205 -1.24 8.66 -6.94
N TYR A 206 -0.95 9.79 -6.32
CA TYR A 206 0.39 10.05 -5.79
C TYR A 206 0.32 10.79 -4.46
N CYS A 207 1.37 10.63 -3.65
CA CYS A 207 1.55 11.39 -2.43
C CYS A 207 3.00 11.85 -2.30
N GLY A 208 3.49 12.22 -1.10
CA GLY A 208 4.89 12.60 -0.93
C GLY A 208 5.90 11.47 -1.17
N SER A 209 5.57 10.22 -0.81
CA SER A 209 6.51 9.08 -0.75
C SER A 209 5.94 7.73 -1.21
N GLY A 210 4.78 7.73 -1.88
CA GLY A 210 4.11 6.54 -2.41
C GLY A 210 3.20 5.77 -1.43
N HIS A 211 3.31 5.96 -0.11
CA HIS A 211 2.57 5.13 0.86
C HIS A 211 1.08 5.46 0.93
N ARG A 212 0.73 6.75 1.02
CA ARG A 212 -0.67 7.19 1.05
C ARG A 212 -1.38 6.94 -0.26
N SER A 213 -0.68 7.09 -1.37
CA SER A 213 -1.23 6.84 -2.69
C SER A 213 -1.57 5.36 -2.85
N THR A 214 -0.78 4.44 -2.29
CA THR A 214 -1.12 3.01 -2.27
C THR A 214 -2.36 2.72 -1.43
N ILE A 215 -2.56 3.44 -0.32
CA ILE A 215 -3.81 3.37 0.44
C ILE A 215 -4.99 3.86 -0.41
N ALA A 216 -4.87 5.06 -1.01
CA ALA A 216 -5.90 5.64 -1.87
C ALA A 216 -6.25 4.73 -3.07
N MET A 217 -5.24 4.17 -3.74
CA MET A 217 -5.40 3.20 -4.81
C MET A 217 -6.16 1.95 -4.34
N SER A 218 -5.79 1.40 -3.18
CA SER A 218 -6.46 0.22 -2.62
C SER A 218 -7.92 0.51 -2.24
N ILE A 219 -8.20 1.73 -1.77
CA ILE A 219 -9.57 2.20 -1.54
C ILE A 219 -10.32 2.31 -2.87
N LEU A 220 -9.74 2.90 -3.92
CA LEU A 220 -10.41 2.96 -5.23
C LEU A 220 -10.70 1.55 -5.76
N TRP A 221 -9.76 0.61 -5.67
CA TRP A 221 -10.01 -0.78 -6.04
C TRP A 221 -11.14 -1.42 -5.25
N SER A 222 -11.27 -1.15 -3.94
CA SER A 222 -12.39 -1.68 -3.16
C SER A 222 -13.74 -1.08 -3.53
N TYR A 223 -13.76 0.10 -4.17
CA TYR A 223 -14.95 0.71 -4.74
C TYR A 223 -15.19 0.32 -6.21
N GLY A 224 -14.41 -0.61 -6.75
CA GLY A 224 -14.61 -1.18 -8.08
C GLY A 224 -13.90 -0.46 -9.22
N TYR A 225 -13.02 0.51 -8.93
CA TYR A 225 -12.16 1.07 -9.97
C TYR A 225 -11.16 0.02 -10.45
N THR A 226 -10.96 -0.07 -11.77
CA THR A 226 -10.18 -1.17 -12.37
C THR A 226 -8.82 -0.72 -12.91
N ASN A 227 -8.68 0.57 -13.25
CA ASN A 227 -7.49 1.13 -13.90
C ASN A 227 -6.80 2.17 -13.01
N VAL A 228 -6.46 1.76 -11.79
CA VAL A 228 -5.80 2.62 -10.80
C VAL A 228 -4.39 2.14 -10.53
N ARG A 229 -3.44 3.06 -10.57
CA ARG A 229 -2.06 2.86 -10.15
C ARG A 229 -1.67 3.90 -9.09
N SER A 230 -0.57 3.65 -8.39
CA SER A 230 0.01 4.55 -7.42
C SER A 230 1.47 4.81 -7.79
N GLU A 231 1.85 6.08 -7.83
CA GLU A 231 3.24 6.46 -8.13
C GLU A 231 4.13 6.07 -6.94
N ARG A 232 5.12 5.21 -7.23
CA ARG A 232 5.87 4.45 -6.24
C ARG A 232 6.72 5.31 -5.31
N GLY A 233 7.35 6.35 -5.85
CA GLY A 233 8.28 7.18 -5.09
C GLY A 233 7.65 8.44 -4.47
N GLY A 234 6.37 8.65 -4.72
CA GLY A 234 5.68 9.91 -4.56
C GLY A 234 6.29 11.06 -5.37
N PHE A 235 5.77 12.25 -5.07
CA PHE A 235 6.26 13.55 -5.50
C PHE A 235 7.78 13.73 -5.28
N ARG A 236 8.35 13.08 -4.26
CA ARG A 236 9.80 13.09 -4.05
C ARG A 236 10.56 12.45 -5.22
N ALA A 237 10.17 11.26 -5.68
CA ALA A 237 10.87 10.64 -6.82
C ALA A 237 10.65 11.41 -8.12
N TRP A 238 9.46 11.98 -8.32
CA TRP A 238 9.18 12.87 -9.45
C TRP A 238 10.13 14.07 -9.50
N THR A 239 10.31 14.75 -8.38
CA THR A 239 11.21 15.91 -8.28
C THR A 239 12.69 15.53 -8.33
N GLU A 240 13.09 14.40 -7.71
CA GLU A 240 14.45 13.86 -7.80
C GLU A 240 14.85 13.50 -9.25
N ALA A 241 13.89 13.03 -10.05
CA ALA A 241 14.07 12.78 -11.48
C ALA A 241 14.11 14.06 -12.33
N GLY A 242 13.81 15.23 -11.75
CA GLY A 242 13.82 16.52 -12.44
C GLY A 242 12.61 16.76 -13.34
N TYR A 243 11.50 16.05 -13.11
CA TYR A 243 10.28 16.22 -13.90
C TYR A 243 9.50 17.49 -13.51
N PRO A 244 8.67 18.02 -14.44
CA PRO A 244 8.05 19.33 -14.26
C PRO A 244 7.07 19.40 -13.08
N VAL A 245 7.07 20.54 -12.39
CA VAL A 245 6.23 20.84 -11.22
C VAL A 245 5.51 22.15 -11.48
N ALA A 246 4.23 22.22 -11.12
CA ALA A 246 3.44 23.44 -11.16
C ALA A 246 3.26 24.03 -9.74
N GLU A 247 3.13 25.35 -9.66
CA GLU A 247 2.73 26.02 -8.42
C GLU A 247 1.28 25.66 -8.08
N PHE A 248 1.02 25.36 -6.81
CA PHE A 248 -0.34 25.20 -6.33
C PHE A 248 -0.95 26.55 -6.00
N ALA A 249 -1.80 27.06 -6.89
CA ALA A 249 -2.63 28.22 -6.62
C ALA A 249 -3.85 27.79 -5.79
N GLN A 250 -3.92 28.22 -4.54
CA GLN A 250 -5.14 28.01 -3.76
C GLN A 250 -6.34 28.68 -4.47
N PRO A 251 -7.49 28.00 -4.58
CA PRO A 251 -8.72 28.61 -5.08
C PRO A 251 -9.20 29.77 -4.19
#